data_AF-A0A481T2M1-F1
#
_entry.id   AF-A0A481T2M1-F1
#
_cell.length_a   1.000
_cell.length_b   1.000
_cell.length_c   1.000
_cell.angle_alpha   90.00
_cell.angle_beta   90.00
_cell.angle_gamma   90.00
#
_symmetry.space_group_name_H-M   'P 1'
#
loop_
_entity.id
_entity.type
_entity.pdbx_description
1 polymer ?
#
loop_
_entity_poly.entity_id
_entity_poly.type
_entity_poly.pdbx_seq_one_letter_code
_entity_poly.pdbx_strand_id
1 'polypeptide(L)'
;MLKIIIPTIMLMPLTWLSKKNMIWINTTTYSLLISLISLSLLNQPNNNSLNFSLMFFSDPLSAPLLVLTTWLLPLMLMASQHHLSKEPLIRKKLYITMLAMLQTFLIMTFTATELISFYILFEATLVPTLIIITRWGNQTERLNAGLYFLFYTLVGSLPLL
;
A
#
# COMPACT_ATOMS: atom_id res chain seq x y z
N MET A 1 -0.39 15.23 -3.87
CA MET A 1 -0.28 13.88 -3.28
C MET A 1 0.39 13.78 -1.91
N LEU A 2 1.34 14.66 -1.56
CA LEU A 2 2.04 14.61 -0.27
C LEU A 2 1.12 14.58 0.96
N LYS A 3 -0.05 15.26 0.90
CA LYS A 3 -1.08 15.23 1.96
C LYS A 3 -1.60 13.83 2.31
N ILE A 4 -1.48 12.85 1.41
CA ILE A 4 -1.84 11.44 1.64
C ILE A 4 -0.58 10.61 1.94
N ILE A 5 0.50 10.84 1.18
CA ILE A 5 1.75 10.09 1.30
C ILE A 5 2.36 10.25 2.71
N ILE A 6 2.45 11.46 3.24
CA ILE A 6 3.06 11.72 4.55
C ILE A 6 2.30 10.97 5.67
N PRO A 7 0.96 11.10 5.80
CA PRO A 7 0.20 10.27 6.75
C PRO A 7 0.42 8.77 6.58
N THR A 8 0.49 8.25 5.35
CA THR A 8 0.72 6.81 5.13
C THR A 8 2.11 6.36 5.59
N ILE A 9 3.16 7.15 5.37
CA ILE A 9 4.50 6.85 5.89
C ILE A 9 4.49 6.92 7.43
N MET A 10 3.76 7.87 8.01
CA MET A 10 3.63 8.02 9.47
C MET A 10 2.88 6.86 10.14
N LEU A 11 2.16 6.02 9.39
CA LEU A 11 1.65 4.75 9.92
C LEU A 11 2.78 3.82 10.37
N MET A 12 3.97 3.88 9.75
CA MET A 12 5.10 3.04 10.17
C MET A 12 5.55 3.40 11.59
N PRO A 13 6.00 4.63 11.93
CA PRO A 13 6.30 5.00 13.32
C PRO A 13 5.15 4.71 14.29
N LEU A 14 3.89 4.98 13.88
CA LEU A 14 2.72 4.71 14.70
C LEU A 14 2.64 3.22 15.12
N THR A 15 2.87 2.29 14.19
CA THR A 15 2.87 0.85 14.50
C THR A 15 3.94 0.47 15.51
N TRP A 16 5.14 1.04 15.38
CA TRP A 16 6.27 0.70 16.24
C TRP A 16 6.15 1.32 17.64
N LEU A 17 5.63 2.53 17.75
CA LEU A 17 5.48 3.25 19.02
C LEU A 17 4.20 2.89 19.78
N SER A 18 3.22 2.26 19.13
CA SER A 18 1.96 1.88 19.77
C SER A 18 2.13 0.76 20.81
N LYS A 19 1.32 0.85 21.89
CA LYS A 19 1.19 -0.17 22.94
C LYS A 19 0.63 -1.46 22.34
N LYS A 20 1.03 -2.63 22.88
CA LYS A 20 0.67 -3.98 22.40
C LYS A 20 -0.82 -4.17 22.05
N ASN A 21 -1.72 -3.73 22.92
CA ASN A 21 -3.17 -3.93 22.72
C ASN A 21 -3.77 -2.90 21.75
N MET A 22 -3.11 -1.76 21.56
CA MET A 22 -3.62 -0.65 20.76
C MET A 22 -3.06 -0.61 19.33
N ILE A 23 -2.16 -1.53 18.96
CA ILE A 23 -1.54 -1.53 17.62
C ILE A 23 -2.60 -1.59 16.52
N TRP A 24 -3.52 -2.55 16.61
CA TRP A 24 -4.60 -2.74 15.63
C TRP A 24 -5.61 -1.60 15.65
N ILE A 25 -5.97 -1.10 16.84
CA ILE A 25 -6.93 -0.01 16.98
C ILE A 25 -6.38 1.28 16.40
N ASN A 26 -5.15 1.66 16.75
CA ASN A 26 -4.54 2.89 16.26
C ASN A 26 -4.32 2.82 14.74
N THR A 27 -3.78 1.70 14.24
CA THR A 27 -3.50 1.59 12.80
C THR A 27 -4.76 1.60 11.96
N THR A 28 -5.83 0.93 12.42
CA THR A 28 -7.13 0.98 11.73
C THR A 28 -7.75 2.38 11.75
N THR A 29 -7.78 3.06 12.91
CA THR A 29 -8.37 4.41 13.00
C THR A 29 -7.62 5.44 12.14
N TYR A 30 -6.29 5.49 12.21
CA TYR A 30 -5.52 6.42 11.37
C TYR A 30 -5.59 6.08 9.88
N SER A 31 -5.67 4.79 9.52
CA SER A 31 -5.86 4.41 8.11
C SER A 31 -7.24 4.77 7.57
N LEU A 32 -8.30 4.69 8.39
CA LEU A 32 -9.64 5.20 8.03
C LEU A 32 -9.64 6.72 7.88
N LEU A 33 -8.90 7.46 8.72
CA LEU A 33 -8.76 8.90 8.55
C LEU A 33 -8.08 9.25 7.21
N ILE A 34 -7.06 8.47 6.81
CA ILE A 34 -6.40 8.62 5.51
C ILE A 34 -7.37 8.33 4.35
N SER A 35 -8.19 7.28 4.46
CA SER A 35 -9.17 6.96 3.43
C SER A 35 -10.23 8.05 3.28
N LEU A 36 -10.70 8.65 4.38
CA LEU A 36 -11.60 9.80 4.33
C LEU A 36 -10.96 11.03 3.66
N ILE A 37 -9.69 11.34 3.96
CA ILE A 37 -8.96 12.43 3.30
C ILE A 37 -8.83 12.17 1.79
N SER A 38 -8.68 10.91 1.37
CA SER A 38 -8.51 10.56 -0.04
C SER A 38 -9.73 10.87 -0.90
N LEU A 39 -10.95 10.93 -0.33
CA LEU A 39 -12.17 11.31 -1.05
C LEU A 39 -12.07 12.71 -1.67
N SER A 40 -11.23 13.59 -1.13
CA SER A 40 -10.96 14.90 -1.71
C SER A 40 -10.34 14.85 -3.12
N LEU A 41 -9.77 13.72 -3.54
CA LEU A 41 -9.21 13.52 -4.88
C LEU A 41 -10.27 13.29 -5.97
N LEU A 42 -11.51 12.93 -5.60
CA LEU A 42 -12.59 12.70 -6.55
C LEU A 42 -13.13 14.02 -7.14
N ASN A 43 -12.74 15.16 -6.58
CA ASN A 43 -13.16 16.47 -7.08
C ASN A 43 -12.36 16.87 -8.32
N GLN A 44 -12.60 16.19 -9.43
CA GLN A 44 -11.93 16.39 -10.72
C GLN A 44 -12.68 17.44 -11.55
N PRO A 45 -12.02 18.48 -12.07
CA PRO A 45 -12.64 19.36 -13.05
C PRO A 45 -12.79 18.61 -14.39
N ASN A 46 -13.93 18.77 -15.06
CA ASN A 46 -14.37 17.96 -16.21
C ASN A 46 -13.34 17.79 -17.35
N ASN A 47 -12.42 18.75 -17.54
CA ASN A 47 -11.51 18.77 -18.68
C ASN A 47 -10.03 18.74 -18.31
N ASN A 48 -9.66 18.80 -17.02
CA ASN A 48 -8.25 18.92 -16.64
C ASN A 48 -7.87 17.93 -15.55
N SER A 49 -6.70 17.32 -15.70
CA SER A 49 -6.06 16.57 -14.63
C SER A 49 -5.79 17.47 -13.43
N LEU A 50 -5.88 16.91 -12.23
CA LEU A 50 -5.41 17.57 -11.01
C LEU A 50 -3.88 17.42 -10.95
N ASN A 51 -3.18 18.37 -11.55
CA ASN A 51 -1.72 18.44 -11.48
C ASN A 51 -1.31 19.04 -10.12
N PHE A 52 -0.60 18.26 -9.29
CA PHE A 52 -0.12 18.74 -7.99
C PHE A 52 1.29 19.30 -8.06
N SER A 53 2.19 18.58 -8.75
CA SER A 53 3.60 18.96 -8.91
C SER A 53 4.19 18.24 -10.13
N LEU A 54 5.44 18.54 -10.45
CA LEU A 54 6.18 17.88 -11.55
C LEU A 54 6.23 16.35 -11.41
N MET A 55 6.17 15.80 -10.19
CA MET A 55 6.21 14.36 -9.93
C MET A 55 4.84 13.70 -9.75
N PHE A 56 3.82 14.48 -9.37
CA PHE A 56 2.54 13.92 -8.97
C PHE A 56 1.35 14.60 -9.64
N PHE A 57 0.51 13.78 -10.26
CA PHE A 57 -0.77 14.20 -10.85
C PHE A 57 -1.87 13.19 -10.51
N SER A 58 -3.13 13.59 -10.69
CA SER A 58 -4.26 12.65 -10.62
C SER A 58 -5.34 12.97 -11.64
N ASP A 59 -5.82 11.94 -12.30
CA ASP A 59 -6.76 11.96 -13.41
C ASP A 59 -8.06 11.25 -13.02
N PRO A 60 -9.14 11.36 -13.81
CA PRO A 60 -10.38 10.66 -13.51
C PRO A 60 -10.20 9.13 -13.48
N LEU A 61 -9.12 8.60 -14.08
CA LEU A 61 -8.73 7.19 -13.98
C LEU A 61 -8.01 6.86 -12.67
N SER A 62 -7.04 7.66 -12.24
CA SER A 62 -6.23 7.36 -11.05
C SER A 62 -6.94 7.71 -9.76
N ALA A 63 -7.83 8.71 -9.74
CA ALA A 63 -8.54 9.12 -8.54
C ALA A 63 -9.39 7.98 -7.91
N PRO A 64 -10.23 7.23 -8.65
CA PRO A 64 -10.95 6.07 -8.09
C PRO A 64 -10.00 4.98 -7.57
N LEU A 65 -8.91 4.70 -8.28
CA LEU A 65 -7.92 3.70 -7.86
C LEU A 65 -7.21 4.12 -6.57
N LEU A 66 -6.90 5.40 -6.42
CA LEU A 66 -6.32 5.96 -5.20
C LEU A 66 -7.28 5.86 -4.00
N VAL A 67 -8.56 6.19 -4.20
CA VAL A 67 -9.57 6.04 -3.14
C VAL A 67 -9.73 4.56 -2.76
N LEU A 68 -9.73 3.66 -3.74
CA LEU A 68 -9.84 2.22 -3.47
C LEU A 68 -8.62 1.71 -2.68
N THR A 69 -7.40 2.09 -3.08
CA THR A 69 -6.17 1.67 -2.40
C THR A 69 -6.09 2.15 -0.96
N THR A 70 -6.47 3.40 -0.67
CA THR A 70 -6.50 3.91 0.70
C THR A 70 -7.61 3.28 1.53
N TRP A 71 -8.73 2.94 0.90
CA TRP A 71 -9.84 2.24 1.54
C TRP A 71 -9.50 0.79 1.89
N LEU A 72 -8.73 0.09 1.06
CA LEU A 72 -8.38 -1.31 1.28
C LEU A 72 -7.54 -1.55 2.54
N LEU A 73 -6.66 -0.62 2.94
CA LEU A 73 -5.79 -0.84 4.10
C LEU A 73 -6.54 -1.10 5.41
N PRO A 74 -7.50 -0.26 5.86
CA PRO A 74 -8.26 -0.57 7.08
C PRO A 74 -9.00 -1.90 7.00
N LEU A 75 -9.54 -2.27 5.82
CA LEU A 75 -10.20 -3.56 5.63
C LEU A 75 -9.21 -4.72 5.77
N MET A 76 -8.02 -4.62 5.18
CA MET A 76 -6.96 -5.64 5.33
C MET A 76 -6.49 -5.79 6.78
N LEU A 77 -6.42 -4.69 7.54
CA LEU A 77 -6.09 -4.73 8.97
C LEU A 77 -7.18 -5.45 9.77
N MET A 78 -8.45 -5.16 9.50
CA MET A 78 -9.57 -5.85 10.16
C MET A 78 -9.66 -7.34 9.82
N ALA A 79 -9.35 -7.72 8.59
CA ALA A 79 -9.37 -9.12 8.17
C ALA A 79 -8.21 -9.94 8.77
N SER A 80 -7.01 -9.36 8.83
CA SER A 80 -5.79 -10.09 9.21
C SER A 80 -5.59 -10.28 10.72
N GLN A 81 -6.25 -9.47 11.56
CA GLN A 81 -6.06 -9.47 13.01
C GLN A 81 -6.32 -10.83 13.68
N HIS A 82 -7.31 -11.59 13.20
CA HIS A 82 -7.70 -12.87 13.80
C HIS A 82 -6.66 -13.96 13.54
N HIS A 83 -6.23 -14.11 12.29
CA HIS A 83 -5.20 -15.07 11.90
C HIS A 83 -3.85 -14.78 12.58
N LEU A 84 -3.52 -13.50 12.76
CA LEU A 84 -2.28 -13.05 13.40
C LEU A 84 -2.37 -12.99 14.93
N SER A 85 -3.45 -13.47 15.56
CA SER A 85 -3.65 -13.42 17.01
C SER A 85 -2.54 -14.14 17.79
N LYS A 86 -2.06 -15.28 17.27
CA LYS A 86 -1.03 -16.13 17.90
C LYS A 86 0.43 -15.72 17.58
N GLU A 87 0.66 -14.84 16.63
CA GLU A 87 2.03 -14.41 16.26
C GLU A 87 2.68 -13.52 17.34
N PRO A 88 4.02 -13.55 17.48
CA PRO A 88 4.73 -12.64 18.37
C PRO A 88 4.59 -11.18 17.92
N LEU A 89 4.66 -10.26 18.88
CA LEU A 89 4.39 -8.84 18.67
C LEU A 89 5.25 -8.20 17.58
N ILE A 90 6.55 -8.53 17.52
CA ILE A 90 7.45 -8.01 16.47
C ILE A 90 6.93 -8.40 15.08
N ARG A 91 6.47 -9.64 14.89
CA ARG A 91 5.97 -10.10 13.59
C ARG A 91 4.64 -9.45 13.23
N LYS A 92 3.77 -9.17 14.19
CA LYS A 92 2.55 -8.37 13.94
C LYS A 92 2.90 -6.96 13.48
N LYS A 93 3.85 -6.30 14.15
CA LYS A 93 4.32 -4.96 13.75
C LYS A 93 4.92 -4.99 12.34
N LEU A 94 5.78 -5.97 12.05
CA LEU A 94 6.35 -6.16 10.70
C LEU A 94 5.27 -6.37 9.63
N TYR A 95 4.26 -7.19 9.89
CA TYR A 95 3.15 -7.40 8.96
C TYR A 95 2.43 -6.08 8.63
N ILE A 96 2.07 -5.30 9.65
CA ILE A 96 1.41 -4.02 9.45
C ILE A 96 2.32 -3.03 8.70
N THR A 97 3.63 -3.04 8.99
CA THR A 97 4.58 -2.19 8.25
C THR A 97 4.71 -2.59 6.78
N MET A 98 4.61 -3.88 6.45
CA MET A 98 4.60 -4.34 5.05
C MET A 98 3.33 -3.89 4.33
N LEU A 99 2.17 -3.95 4.99
CA LEU A 99 0.92 -3.40 4.44
C LEU A 99 1.01 -1.88 4.23
N ALA A 100 1.55 -1.14 5.19
CA ALA A 100 1.74 0.30 5.06
C ALA A 100 2.74 0.64 3.93
N MET A 101 3.84 -0.10 3.82
CA MET A 101 4.82 0.07 2.74
C MET A 101 4.19 -0.21 1.37
N LEU A 102 3.41 -1.29 1.26
CA LEU A 102 2.68 -1.61 0.04
C LEU A 102 1.72 -0.47 -0.35
N GLN A 103 0.95 0.06 0.60
CA GLN A 103 0.05 1.18 0.36
C GLN A 103 0.82 2.43 -0.10
N THR A 104 1.97 2.74 0.52
CA THR A 104 2.77 3.90 0.12
C THR A 104 3.25 3.78 -1.33
N PHE A 105 3.72 2.61 -1.75
CA PHE A 105 4.13 2.39 -3.13
C PHE A 105 2.95 2.51 -4.09
N LEU A 106 1.81 1.89 -3.80
CA LEU A 106 0.62 1.98 -4.66
C LEU A 106 0.09 3.40 -4.84
N ILE A 107 0.10 4.22 -3.78
CA ILE A 107 -0.33 5.62 -3.88
C ILE A 107 0.61 6.41 -4.80
N MET A 108 1.91 6.14 -4.70
CA MET A 108 2.90 6.78 -5.56
C MET A 108 2.81 6.25 -7.01
N THR A 109 2.57 4.95 -7.24
CA THR A 109 2.42 4.40 -8.60
C THR A 109 1.27 5.06 -9.34
N PHE A 110 0.09 5.16 -8.73
CA PHE A 110 -1.07 5.74 -9.40
C PHE A 110 -0.99 7.26 -9.61
N THR A 111 0.03 7.92 -9.05
CA THR A 111 0.22 9.37 -9.22
C THR A 111 1.51 9.78 -9.86
N ALA A 112 2.38 8.84 -10.20
CA ALA A 112 3.64 9.07 -10.88
C ALA A 112 3.42 9.70 -12.27
N THR A 113 3.93 10.91 -12.48
CA THR A 113 3.84 11.65 -13.77
C THR A 113 4.70 11.00 -14.86
N GLU A 114 5.91 10.60 -14.53
CA GLU A 114 6.88 10.04 -15.46
C GLU A 114 6.80 8.51 -15.51
N LEU A 115 6.81 7.93 -16.72
CA LEU A 115 6.66 6.48 -16.91
C LEU A 115 7.77 5.66 -16.24
N ILE A 116 9.00 6.18 -16.20
CA ILE A 116 10.11 5.49 -15.51
C ILE A 116 9.88 5.48 -13.99
N SER A 117 9.32 6.56 -13.43
CA SER A 117 8.99 6.63 -12.01
C SER A 117 7.83 5.70 -11.66
N PHE A 118 6.83 5.61 -12.54
CA PHE A 118 5.77 4.62 -12.46
C PHE A 118 6.34 3.20 -12.42
N TYR A 119 7.25 2.86 -13.34
CA TYR A 119 7.86 1.53 -13.42
C TYR A 119 8.62 1.17 -12.14
N ILE A 120 9.50 2.05 -11.66
CA ILE A 120 10.28 1.79 -10.44
C ILE A 120 9.35 1.56 -9.24
N LEU A 121 8.32 2.39 -9.10
CA LEU A 121 7.35 2.27 -8.03
C LEU A 121 6.48 1.00 -8.17
N PHE A 122 6.15 0.61 -9.40
CA PHE A 122 5.39 -0.59 -9.70
C PHE A 122 6.17 -1.84 -9.28
N GLU A 123 7.44 -1.94 -9.68
CA GLU A 123 8.35 -3.00 -9.25
C GLU A 123 8.57 -3.00 -7.72
N ALA A 124 8.64 -1.81 -7.10
CA ALA A 124 8.76 -1.71 -5.65
C ALA A 124 7.58 -2.33 -4.89
N THR A 125 6.38 -2.40 -5.48
CA THR A 125 5.22 -3.09 -4.86
C THR A 125 5.41 -4.61 -4.73
N LEU A 126 6.29 -5.21 -5.53
CA LEU A 126 6.57 -6.65 -5.50
C LEU A 126 7.25 -7.08 -4.20
N VAL A 127 8.08 -6.22 -3.62
CA VAL A 127 8.85 -6.58 -2.42
C VAL A 127 7.94 -6.79 -1.21
N PRO A 128 7.06 -5.84 -0.80
CA PRO A 128 6.16 -6.07 0.32
C PRO A 128 5.19 -7.22 0.08
N THR A 129 4.67 -7.36 -1.14
CA THR A 129 3.70 -8.42 -1.49
C THR A 129 4.34 -9.80 -1.40
N LEU A 130 5.54 -9.97 -1.95
CA LEU A 130 6.29 -11.23 -1.85
C LEU A 130 6.58 -11.61 -0.40
N ILE A 131 7.00 -10.65 0.42
CA ILE A 131 7.25 -10.90 1.84
C ILE A 131 5.95 -11.32 2.53
N ILE A 132 4.82 -10.68 2.23
CA ILE A 132 3.52 -11.04 2.80
C ILE A 132 3.14 -12.48 2.45
N ILE A 133 3.20 -12.85 1.17
CA ILE A 133 2.82 -14.18 0.66
C ILE A 133 3.71 -15.26 1.27
N THR A 134 5.03 -15.11 1.14
CA THR A 134 5.99 -16.15 1.53
C THR A 134 6.10 -16.33 3.04
N ARG A 135 5.87 -15.26 3.82
CA ARG A 135 6.05 -15.29 5.28
C ARG A 135 4.76 -15.60 6.05
N TRP A 136 3.63 -15.01 5.66
CA TRP A 136 2.36 -15.13 6.38
C TRP A 136 1.28 -15.93 5.63
N GLY A 137 1.59 -16.49 4.46
CA GLY A 137 0.77 -17.52 3.82
C GLY A 137 0.70 -18.80 4.66
N ASN A 138 -0.44 -19.47 4.70
CA ASN A 138 -0.67 -20.62 5.59
C ASN A 138 -0.14 -21.95 5.02
N GLN A 139 -0.23 -22.13 3.69
CA GLN A 139 0.14 -23.38 3.01
C GLN A 139 1.63 -23.45 2.65
N THR A 140 2.16 -24.67 2.51
CA THR A 140 3.54 -24.93 2.08
C THR A 140 3.84 -24.38 0.69
N GLU A 141 2.85 -24.39 -0.21
CA GLU A 141 2.93 -23.90 -1.58
C GLU A 141 3.15 -22.38 -1.70
N ARG A 142 3.10 -21.63 -0.59
CA ARG A 142 3.34 -20.19 -0.56
C ARG A 142 4.68 -19.76 -1.14
N LEU A 143 5.71 -20.61 -1.02
CA LEU A 143 7.03 -20.34 -1.58
C LEU A 143 6.98 -20.44 -3.11
N ASN A 144 6.34 -21.48 -3.64
CA ASN A 144 6.16 -21.65 -5.08
C ASN A 144 5.30 -20.53 -5.66
N ALA A 145 4.20 -20.18 -4.99
CA ALA A 145 3.34 -19.06 -5.40
C ALA A 145 4.11 -17.73 -5.42
N GLY A 146 4.97 -17.48 -4.41
CA GLY A 146 5.84 -16.31 -4.37
C GLY A 146 6.87 -16.26 -5.51
N LEU A 147 7.45 -17.42 -5.87
CA LEU A 147 8.38 -17.52 -7.00
C LEU A 147 7.66 -17.24 -8.33
N TYR A 148 6.49 -17.85 -8.56
CA TYR A 148 5.70 -17.58 -9.78
C TYR A 148 5.30 -16.12 -9.88
N PHE A 149 4.83 -15.52 -8.78
CA PHE A 149 4.48 -14.11 -8.73
C PHE A 149 5.65 -13.21 -9.12
N LEU A 150 6.84 -13.43 -8.56
CA LEU A 150 8.02 -12.61 -8.85
C LEU A 150 8.56 -12.81 -10.27
N PHE A 151 8.70 -14.05 -10.73
CA PHE A 151 9.32 -14.28 -12.04
C PHE A 151 8.41 -13.89 -13.20
N TYR A 152 7.10 -14.11 -13.09
CA TYR A 152 6.17 -13.68 -14.14
C TYR A 152 6.09 -12.17 -14.25
N THR A 153 6.15 -11.46 -13.11
CA THR A 153 6.15 -10.00 -13.11
C THR A 153 7.45 -9.46 -13.67
N LEU A 154 8.61 -9.89 -13.18
CA LEU A 154 9.92 -9.40 -13.66
C LEU A 154 10.17 -9.70 -15.14
N VAL A 155 9.90 -10.93 -15.60
CA VAL A 155 10.14 -11.28 -17.00
C VAL A 155 9.21 -10.50 -17.94
N GLY A 156 7.97 -10.25 -17.50
CA GLY A 156 7.01 -9.46 -18.26
C GLY A 156 7.27 -7.95 -18.22
N SER A 157 7.87 -7.44 -17.15
CA SER A 157 8.10 -6.01 -16.94
C SER A 157 9.45 -5.54 -17.48
N LEU A 158 10.47 -6.40 -17.54
CA LEU A 158 11.79 -6.05 -18.08
C LEU A 158 11.77 -5.44 -19.50
N PRO A 159 10.93 -5.90 -20.46
CA PRO A 159 10.83 -5.26 -21.78
C PRO A 159 10.18 -3.88 -21.77
N LEU A 160 9.51 -3.50 -20.66
CA LEU A 160 8.88 -2.19 -20.48
C LEU A 160 9.89 -1.14 -19.99
N LEU A 161 11.08 -1.56 -19.53
CA LEU A 161 12.23 -0.71 -19.20
C LEU A 161 13.09 -0.46 -20.45
#